data_AF-A0A1H9UP63-F1
#
_entry.id   AF-A0A1H9UP63-F1
#
_cell.length_a   1.000
_cell.length_b   1.000
_cell.length_c   1.000
_cell.angle_alpha   90.00
_cell.angle_beta   90.00
_cell.angle_gamma   90.00
#
_symmetry.space_group_name_H-M   'P 1'
#
loop_
_entity.id
_entity.type
_entity.pdbx_description
1 polymer ?
#
loop_
_entity_poly.entity_id
_entity_poly.type
_entity_poly.pdbx_seq_one_letter_code
_entity_poly.pdbx_strand_id
1 'polypeptide(L)'
;MSMPIVPKQPYRPDLDETVIDLLESIALEEVALSHLLNAEAEKIQAFLCKFHKCDKADYKELISFNRTVNSTLSSIVMKEFLLLRKLETTLQITDEKDCPKKDKKDKHKKKCPPPPCPPGCTCKHCRKE
;
A
#
# COMPACT_ATOMS: atom_id res chain seq x y z
N MET A 1 19.66 28.78 11.61
CA MET A 1 18.26 28.54 12.03
C MET A 1 18.22 27.21 12.76
N SER A 2 17.88 27.19 14.06
CA SER A 2 17.75 25.94 14.82
C SER A 2 16.46 25.21 14.44
N MET A 3 16.50 23.87 14.53
CA MET A 3 15.34 23.02 14.24
C MET A 3 14.24 23.21 15.30
N PRO A 4 12.95 23.28 14.92
CA PRO A 4 11.86 23.39 15.88
C PRO A 4 11.75 22.16 16.79
N ILE A 5 11.50 22.38 18.08
CA ILE A 5 11.23 21.30 19.05
C ILE A 5 9.73 21.05 19.12
N VAL A 6 9.30 19.83 18.81
CA VAL A 6 7.89 19.42 18.93
C VAL A 6 7.61 18.98 20.37
N PRO A 7 6.66 19.61 21.09
CA PRO A 7 6.33 19.24 22.47
C PRO A 7 5.65 17.87 22.54
N LYS A 8 5.79 17.18 23.69
CA LYS A 8 5.08 15.92 23.96
C LYS A 8 3.59 16.21 24.18
N GLN A 9 2.73 15.45 23.53
CA GLN A 9 1.27 15.60 23.60
C GLN A 9 0.66 14.40 24.36
N PRO A 10 -0.37 14.61 25.19
CA PRO A 10 -0.92 13.57 26.07
C PRO A 10 -1.69 12.46 25.33
N TYR A 11 -2.13 12.70 24.10
CA TYR A 11 -2.93 11.75 23.29
C TYR A 11 -2.23 11.39 21.97
N ARG A 12 -0.90 11.37 21.95
CA ARG A 12 -0.17 10.92 20.76
C ARG A 12 -0.28 9.39 20.68
N PRO A 13 -0.85 8.82 19.60
CA PRO A 13 -0.94 7.38 19.43
C PRO A 13 0.45 6.75 19.33
N ASP A 14 0.53 5.47 19.65
CA ASP A 14 1.76 4.71 19.41
C ASP A 14 1.98 4.51 17.91
N LEU A 15 3.21 4.16 17.54
CA LEU A 15 3.54 3.86 16.16
C LEU A 15 2.76 2.64 15.63
N ASP A 16 2.42 1.64 16.45
CA ASP A 16 1.58 0.51 16.03
C ASP A 16 0.14 0.97 15.70
N GLU A 17 -0.47 1.76 16.57
CA GLU A 17 -1.81 2.34 16.34
C GLU A 17 -1.80 3.21 15.08
N THR A 18 -0.78 4.05 14.92
CA THR A 18 -0.65 4.91 13.73
C THR A 18 -0.53 4.09 12.43
N VAL A 19 0.18 2.95 12.45
CA VAL A 19 0.28 2.08 11.27
C VAL A 19 -1.07 1.45 10.95
N ILE A 20 -1.82 1.00 11.96
CA ILE A 20 -3.18 0.46 11.77
C ILE A 20 -4.09 1.54 11.15
N ASP A 21 -4.08 2.76 11.68
CA ASP A 21 -4.86 3.88 11.15
C ASP A 21 -4.51 4.20 9.69
N LEU A 22 -3.23 4.11 9.32
CA LEU A 22 -2.77 4.31 7.94
C LEU A 22 -3.26 3.19 7.02
N LEU A 23 -3.23 1.93 7.47
CA LEU A 23 -3.76 0.80 6.70
C LEU A 23 -5.27 0.91 6.53
N GLU A 24 -6.00 1.34 7.56
CA GLU A 24 -7.44 1.61 7.50
C GLU A 24 -7.73 2.74 6.49
N SER A 25 -6.96 3.83 6.52
CA SER A 25 -7.09 4.91 5.54
C SER A 25 -6.90 4.41 4.10
N ILE A 26 -5.94 3.50 3.86
CA ILE A 26 -5.73 2.91 2.53
C ILE A 26 -6.94 2.05 2.14
N ALA A 27 -7.42 1.20 3.04
CA ALA A 27 -8.59 0.36 2.80
C ALA A 27 -9.85 1.19 2.49
N LEU A 28 -10.06 2.31 3.17
CA LEU A 28 -11.17 3.23 2.89
C LEU A 28 -11.06 3.87 1.50
N GLU A 29 -9.85 4.24 1.07
CA GLU A 29 -9.62 4.75 -0.28
C GLU A 29 -9.89 3.68 -1.36
N GLU A 30 -9.52 2.42 -1.12
CA GLU A 30 -9.84 1.28 -2.00
C GLU A 30 -11.35 1.06 -2.15
N VAL A 31 -12.08 1.10 -1.02
CA VAL A 31 -13.55 1.02 -1.04
C VAL A 31 -14.14 2.17 -1.85
N ALA A 32 -13.64 3.39 -1.68
CA ALA A 32 -14.10 4.54 -2.47
C ALA A 32 -13.84 4.37 -3.97
N LEU A 33 -12.70 3.80 -4.39
CA LEU A 33 -12.42 3.48 -5.79
C LEU A 33 -13.37 2.44 -6.36
N SER A 34 -13.74 1.42 -5.57
CA SER A 34 -14.72 0.42 -5.99
C SER A 34 -16.09 1.04 -6.30
N HIS A 35 -16.53 2.00 -5.48
CA HIS A 35 -17.77 2.75 -5.71
C HIS A 35 -17.68 3.63 -6.96
N LEU A 36 -16.54 4.28 -7.21
CA LEU A 36 -16.32 5.05 -8.44
C LEU A 36 -16.37 4.16 -9.69
N LEU A 37 -15.76 2.98 -9.64
CA LEU A 37 -15.83 2.01 -10.75
C LEU A 37 -17.26 1.56 -11.01
N ASN A 38 -18.04 1.28 -9.96
CA ASN A 38 -19.44 0.91 -10.11
C ASN A 38 -20.28 2.07 -10.69
N ALA A 39 -20.08 3.29 -10.19
CA ALA A 39 -20.75 4.47 -10.73
C ALA A 39 -20.42 4.70 -12.22
N GLU A 40 -19.17 4.44 -12.62
CA GLU A 40 -18.76 4.50 -14.02
C GLU A 40 -19.46 3.44 -14.88
N ALA A 41 -19.62 2.21 -14.35
CA ALA A 41 -20.36 1.14 -15.01
C ALA A 41 -21.86 1.47 -15.17
N GLU A 42 -22.51 1.98 -14.13
CA GLU A 42 -23.90 2.43 -14.17
C GLU A 42 -24.08 3.58 -15.17
N LYS A 43 -23.13 4.52 -15.22
CA LYS A 43 -23.14 5.62 -16.21
C LYS A 43 -23.08 5.11 -17.64
N ILE A 44 -22.26 4.09 -17.91
CA ILE A 44 -22.18 3.43 -19.24
C ILE A 44 -23.52 2.79 -19.60
N GLN A 45 -24.11 2.02 -18.67
CA GLN A 45 -25.40 1.38 -18.89
C GLN A 45 -26.50 2.40 -19.18
N ALA A 46 -26.59 3.46 -18.37
CA ALA A 46 -27.56 4.54 -18.56
C ALA A 46 -27.40 5.23 -19.93
N PHE A 47 -26.15 5.49 -20.34
CA PHE A 47 -25.85 6.05 -21.66
C PHE A 47 -26.32 5.12 -22.79
N LEU A 48 -26.00 3.82 -22.71
CA LEU A 48 -26.43 2.84 -23.72
C LEU A 48 -27.95 2.70 -23.78
N CYS A 49 -28.64 2.66 -22.63
CA CYS A 49 -30.10 2.64 -22.58
C CYS A 49 -30.72 3.86 -23.27
N LYS A 50 -30.12 5.05 -23.11
CA LYS A 50 -30.55 6.26 -23.82
C LYS A 50 -30.24 6.17 -25.31
N PHE A 51 -29.05 5.71 -25.67
CA PHE A 51 -28.59 5.60 -27.05
C PHE A 51 -29.47 4.66 -27.88
N HIS A 52 -29.83 3.49 -27.34
CA HIS A 52 -30.73 2.53 -28.00
C HIS A 52 -32.16 3.05 -28.20
N LYS A 53 -32.61 4.04 -27.43
CA LYS A 53 -33.95 4.63 -27.53
C LYS A 53 -34.03 5.81 -28.51
N CYS A 54 -32.90 6.26 -29.06
CA CYS A 54 -32.84 7.38 -30.00
C CYS A 54 -32.79 6.88 -31.45
N ASP A 55 -33.77 7.26 -32.26
CA ASP A 55 -33.81 6.95 -33.71
C ASP A 55 -32.69 7.61 -34.52
N LYS A 56 -32.00 8.61 -33.94
CA LYS A 56 -30.87 9.33 -34.54
C LYS A 56 -29.64 9.27 -33.63
N ALA A 57 -29.15 8.06 -33.39
CA ALA A 57 -27.91 7.81 -32.67
C ALA A 57 -26.72 8.57 -33.31
N ASP A 58 -26.13 9.53 -32.59
CA ASP A 58 -24.93 10.24 -33.04
C ASP A 58 -23.67 9.45 -32.63
N TYR A 59 -23.03 8.84 -33.61
CA TYR A 59 -21.78 8.09 -33.41
C TYR A 59 -20.65 8.98 -32.85
N LYS A 60 -20.67 10.29 -33.08
CA LYS A 60 -19.67 11.21 -32.50
C LYS A 60 -19.84 11.33 -30.98
N GLU A 61 -21.08 11.38 -30.51
CA GLU A 61 -21.41 11.39 -29.08
C GLU A 61 -20.90 10.10 -28.41
N LEU A 62 -21.11 8.94 -29.04
CA LEU A 62 -20.62 7.65 -28.53
C LEU A 62 -19.09 7.60 -28.42
N ILE A 63 -18.37 8.06 -29.44
CA ILE A 63 -16.90 8.10 -29.44
C ILE A 63 -16.39 9.07 -28.35
N SER A 64 -17.02 10.23 -28.23
CA SER A 64 -16.68 11.21 -27.19
C SER A 64 -16.90 10.62 -25.79
N PHE A 65 -18.04 9.99 -25.56
CA PHE A 65 -18.37 9.32 -24.30
C PHE A 65 -17.35 8.22 -23.95
N ASN A 66 -17.00 7.36 -24.91
CA ASN A 66 -16.00 6.31 -24.70
C ASN A 66 -14.62 6.87 -24.33
N ARG A 67 -14.21 7.99 -24.96
CA ARG A 67 -12.97 8.68 -24.59
C ARG A 67 -12.99 9.19 -23.15
N THR A 68 -14.12 9.75 -22.71
CA THR A 68 -14.29 10.19 -21.32
C THR A 68 -14.20 9.02 -20.35
N VAL A 69 -14.87 7.90 -20.63
CA VAL A 69 -14.79 6.68 -19.82
C VAL A 69 -13.34 6.18 -19.72
N ASN A 70 -12.64 6.08 -20.85
CA ASN A 70 -11.23 5.64 -20.87
C ASN A 70 -10.31 6.59 -20.07
N SER A 71 -10.57 7.90 -20.13
CA SER A 71 -9.84 8.88 -19.33
C SER A 71 -10.08 8.63 -17.83
N THR A 72 -11.32 8.42 -17.41
CA THR A 72 -11.66 8.14 -16.02
C THR A 72 -11.03 6.84 -15.54
N LEU A 73 -11.10 5.76 -16.32
CA LEU A 73 -10.46 4.48 -15.99
C LEU A 73 -8.93 4.61 -15.89
N SER A 74 -8.30 5.40 -16.78
CA SER A 74 -6.86 5.67 -16.71
C SER A 74 -6.48 6.39 -15.41
N SER A 75 -7.29 7.36 -14.97
CA SER A 75 -7.09 8.04 -13.68
C SER A 75 -7.24 7.10 -12.49
N ILE A 76 -8.20 6.16 -12.54
CA ILE A 76 -8.40 5.13 -11.50
C ILE A 76 -7.17 4.22 -11.41
N VAL A 77 -6.64 3.74 -12.54
CA VAL A 77 -5.42 2.92 -12.57
C VAL A 77 -4.22 3.65 -11.97
N MET A 78 -4.08 4.95 -12.25
CA MET A 78 -3.01 5.75 -11.64
C MET A 78 -3.19 5.86 -10.12
N LYS A 79 -4.43 5.99 -9.63
CA LYS A 79 -4.73 6.05 -8.20
C LYS A 79 -4.46 4.71 -7.51
N GLU A 80 -4.78 3.60 -8.15
CA GLU A 80 -4.46 2.23 -7.69
C GLU A 80 -2.95 2.06 -7.47
N PHE A 81 -2.15 2.51 -8.44
CA PHE A 81 -0.69 2.48 -8.32
C PHE A 81 -0.19 3.32 -7.14
N LEU A 82 -0.77 4.50 -6.91
CA LEU A 82 -0.43 5.34 -5.76
C LEU A 82 -0.83 4.68 -4.42
N LEU A 83 -1.97 3.97 -4.37
CA LEU A 83 -2.38 3.23 -3.17
C LEU A 83 -1.45 2.08 -2.88
N LEU A 84 -1.05 1.31 -3.91
CA LEU A 84 -0.03 0.27 -3.77
C LEU A 84 1.27 0.84 -3.20
N ARG A 85 1.74 2.00 -3.68
CA ARG A 85 2.94 2.66 -3.13
C ARG A 85 2.78 3.11 -1.69
N LYS A 86 1.60 3.63 -1.31
CA LYS A 86 1.30 3.96 0.08
C LYS A 86 1.37 2.71 0.95
N LEU A 87 0.75 1.62 0.51
CA LEU A 87 0.76 0.34 1.21
C LEU A 87 2.17 -0.20 1.41
N GLU A 88 2.97 -0.29 0.34
CA GLU A 88 4.37 -0.70 0.40
C GLU A 88 5.17 0.13 1.42
N THR A 89 4.97 1.45 1.40
CA THR A 89 5.64 2.38 2.33
C THR A 89 5.19 2.15 3.78
N THR A 90 3.89 1.94 4.02
CA THR A 90 3.37 1.68 5.37
C THR A 90 3.88 0.36 5.94
N LEU A 91 4.02 -0.68 5.11
CA LEU A 91 4.55 -1.97 5.53
C LEU A 91 6.05 -1.90 5.87
N GLN A 92 6.83 -1.07 5.16
CA GLN A 92 8.24 -0.84 5.49
C GLN A 92 8.43 -0.25 6.88
N ILE A 93 7.51 0.59 7.37
CA ILE A 93 7.55 1.15 8.73
C ILE A 93 7.45 0.03 9.78
N THR A 94 6.70 -1.04 9.49
CA THR A 94 6.55 -2.20 10.38
C THR A 94 7.79 -3.08 10.37
N ASP A 95 8.43 -3.27 9.22
CA ASP A 95 9.65 -4.06 9.07
C ASP A 95 10.86 -3.43 9.78
N GLU A 96 10.90 -2.09 9.92
CA GLU A 96 11.95 -1.39 10.65
C GLU A 96 11.90 -1.62 12.18
N LYS A 97 10.76 -2.07 12.72
CA LYS A 97 10.61 -2.35 14.17
C LYS A 97 11.36 -3.60 14.61
N ASP A 98 11.72 -4.49 13.69
CA ASP A 98 12.35 -5.78 14.02
C ASP A 98 13.88 -5.75 14.23
N CYS A 99 14.53 -4.57 14.32
CA CYS A 99 15.90 -4.51 14.87
C CYS A 99 16.35 -3.11 15.33
N PRO A 100 16.77 -2.93 16.60
CA PRO A 100 18.03 -2.23 16.82
C PRO A 100 19.12 -3.05 16.13
N LYS A 101 19.65 -2.55 15.01
CA LYS A 101 20.91 -3.03 14.45
C LYS A 101 22.04 -2.74 15.45
N LYS A 102 22.13 -3.54 16.52
CA LYS A 102 23.40 -3.80 17.18
C LYS A 102 24.25 -4.52 16.15
N ASP A 103 25.22 -3.83 15.56
CA ASP A 103 26.51 -4.35 15.09
C ASP A 103 26.57 -5.87 14.80
N LYS A 104 25.85 -6.39 13.80
CA LYS A 104 25.97 -7.82 13.44
C LYS A 104 25.91 -8.09 11.93
N LYS A 105 26.69 -7.31 11.17
CA LYS A 105 27.43 -7.78 9.98
C LYS A 105 28.77 -7.04 10.10
N ASP A 106 29.91 -7.64 10.43
CA ASP A 106 30.53 -8.72 9.67
C ASP A 106 31.70 -9.33 10.47
N LYS A 107 31.45 -10.36 11.30
CA LYS A 107 32.52 -11.21 11.86
C LYS A 107 32.22 -12.70 11.71
N HIS A 108 31.54 -13.08 10.63
CA HIS A 108 31.46 -14.48 10.21
C HIS A 108 32.17 -14.70 8.88
N LYS A 109 33.43 -14.26 8.82
CA LYS A 109 34.44 -14.81 7.90
C LYS A 109 35.39 -15.80 8.59
N LYS A 110 35.08 -16.26 9.79
CA LYS A 110 35.80 -17.36 10.44
C LYS A 110 34.85 -18.53 10.61
N LYS A 111 35.12 -19.58 9.82
CA LYS A 111 34.46 -20.89 9.81
C LYS A 111 34.16 -21.35 11.24
N CYS A 112 32.92 -21.72 11.54
CA CYS A 112 32.59 -22.36 12.81
C CYS A 112 33.46 -23.62 12.99
N PRO A 113 34.03 -23.86 14.18
CA PRO A 113 34.72 -25.11 14.44
C PRO A 113 33.72 -26.28 14.42
N PRO A 114 34.12 -27.47 13.93
CA PRO A 114 33.30 -28.67 14.06
C PRO A 114 33.09 -29.03 15.55
N PRO A 115 32.01 -29.76 15.88
CA PRO A 115 31.59 -30.03 17.26
C PRO A 115 32.69 -30.69 18.11
N PRO A 116 32.69 -30.49 19.45
CA PRO A 116 31.64 -29.86 20.25
C PRO A 116 31.79 -28.33 20.38
N CYS A 117 30.65 -27.61 20.33
CA CYS A 117 30.60 -26.16 20.47
C CYS A 117 30.82 -25.70 21.92
N PRO A 118 31.38 -24.50 22.14
CA PRO A 118 31.59 -23.97 23.48
C PRO A 118 30.26 -23.72 24.21
N PRO A 119 30.21 -23.93 25.54
CA PRO A 119 28.99 -23.77 26.34
C PRO A 119 28.51 -22.31 26.32
N GLY A 120 27.24 -22.10 25.94
CA GLY A 120 26.61 -20.76 25.84
C GLY A 120 26.31 -20.27 24.41
N CYS A 121 26.51 -21.09 23.37
CA CYS A 121 26.21 -20.71 22.00
C CYS A 121 24.70 -20.74 21.69
N THR A 122 24.11 -19.61 21.28
CA THR A 122 22.66 -19.48 20.98
C THR A 122 22.35 -19.41 19.47
N CYS A 123 23.24 -19.91 18.60
CA CYS A 123 23.05 -19.82 17.16
C CYS A 123 21.98 -20.80 16.64
N LYS A 124 21.20 -20.38 15.62
CA LYS A 124 20.11 -21.20 15.04
C LYS A 124 20.58 -22.54 14.46
N HIS A 125 21.86 -22.68 14.10
CA HIS A 125 22.44 -23.93 13.59
C HIS A 125 22.79 -24.96 14.69
N CYS A 126 22.93 -24.55 15.96
CA CYS A 126 23.21 -25.45 17.08
C CYS A 126 21.94 -25.94 17.81
N ARG A 127 20.77 -25.37 17.51
CA ARG A 127 19.48 -25.89 17.98
C ARG A 127 19.03 -27.02 17.06
N LYS A 128 19.62 -28.20 17.20
CA LYS A 128 18.93 -29.45 16.87
C LYS A 128 18.95 -30.32 18.13
N GLU A 129 17.74 -30.46 18.67
CA GLU A 129 17.29 -31.22 19.83
C GLU A 129 17.67 -30.65 21.21
#